data_AF-A0A371JQ81-F1
#
_entry.id   AF-A0A371JQ81-F1
#
_cell.length_a   1.000
_cell.length_b   1.000
_cell.length_c   1.000
_cell.angle_alpha   90.00
_cell.angle_beta   90.00
_cell.angle_gamma   90.00
#
_symmetry.space_group_name_H-M   'P 1'
#
loop_
_entity.id
_entity.type
_entity.pdbx_description
1 polymer ?
#
loop_
_entity_poly.entity_id
_entity_poly.type
_entity_poly.pdbx_seq_one_letter_code
_entity_poly.pdbx_strand_id
1 'polypeptide(L)'
;MSMKSLIVLIFSFSSFIGFSQNNDLFTKATEHYNQGEFSKAIENYEQILKNGKHSSELYFNLGNCHYKLNAIGPSIYYYEKALLLSPNDSEILNNLGYAQNMRLDAIDKLPKTEIAQAYSSLVNLLSFDQWAYSSVVLVVLFVLGYLTYFFLRNANQKRIAFIGSIFSLALGTLCVLMAYLQYQEFKNFNPAIVFSKEVKISSEPNDNSEVIFSLHEGTKVNVMDQLNEWSKIRIADGQTGWMKNNNIKLLKSF
;
A
#
# COMPACT_ATOMS: atom_id res chain seq x y z
N MET A 1 -17.46 28.30 38.29
CA MET A 1 -16.58 28.01 37.13
C MET A 1 -16.28 29.32 36.44
N SER A 2 -15.00 29.66 36.24
CA SER A 2 -14.65 30.91 35.56
C SER A 2 -15.05 30.82 34.08
N MET A 3 -15.37 31.96 33.46
CA MET A 3 -15.78 32.04 32.04
C MET A 3 -14.78 31.35 31.09
N LYS A 4 -13.51 31.27 31.51
CA LYS A 4 -12.43 30.55 30.81
C LYS A 4 -12.60 29.01 30.84
N SER A 5 -13.13 28.46 31.92
CA SER A 5 -13.44 27.02 32.04
C SER A 5 -14.58 26.58 31.12
N LEU A 6 -15.54 27.48 30.84
CA LEU A 6 -16.67 27.20 29.96
C LEU A 6 -16.24 27.17 28.48
N ILE A 7 -15.33 28.07 28.07
CA ILE A 7 -14.81 28.14 26.69
C ILE A 7 -14.00 26.87 26.35
N VAL A 8 -13.21 26.34 27.29
CA VAL A 8 -12.46 25.09 27.10
C VAL A 8 -13.41 23.88 26.98
N LEU A 9 -14.53 23.87 27.73
CA LEU A 9 -15.51 22.79 27.64
C LEU A 9 -16.27 22.79 26.30
N ILE A 10 -16.57 23.98 25.75
CA ILE A 10 -17.23 24.15 24.44
C ILE A 10 -16.28 23.76 23.30
N PHE A 11 -14.99 24.05 23.42
CA PHE A 11 -13.97 23.61 22.44
C PHE A 11 -13.73 22.09 22.46
N SER A 12 -13.89 21.44 23.61
CA SER A 12 -13.81 19.97 23.70
C SER A 12 -15.04 19.26 23.11
N PHE A 13 -16.21 19.92 23.07
CA PHE A 13 -17.44 19.35 22.53
C PHE A 13 -17.57 19.48 21.00
N SER A 14 -16.91 20.45 20.36
CA SER A 14 -16.94 20.62 18.90
C SER A 14 -16.23 19.49 18.13
N SER A 15 -15.38 18.72 18.80
CA SER A 15 -14.64 17.59 18.19
C SER A 15 -15.50 16.34 17.98
N PHE A 16 -16.72 16.27 18.53
CA PHE A 16 -17.62 15.12 18.36
C PHE A 16 -18.56 15.22 17.15
N ILE A 17 -18.67 16.38 16.50
CA ILE A 17 -19.61 16.59 15.38
C ILE A 17 -19.16 15.83 14.11
N GLY A 18 -17.85 15.68 13.90
CA GLY A 18 -17.30 15.06 12.69
C GLY A 18 -17.53 13.55 12.55
N PHE A 19 -17.79 12.83 13.65
CA PHE A 19 -18.06 11.39 13.58
C PHE A 19 -19.50 11.09 13.17
N SER A 20 -20.46 11.91 13.63
CA SER A 20 -21.88 11.74 13.28
C SER A 20 -22.13 12.01 11.80
N GLN A 21 -21.51 13.06 11.24
CA GLN A 21 -21.71 13.46 9.85
C GLN A 21 -21.27 12.39 8.84
N ASN A 22 -20.14 11.72 9.08
CA ASN A 22 -19.65 10.70 8.15
C ASN A 22 -20.53 9.45 8.15
N ASN A 23 -21.10 9.06 9.30
CA ASN A 23 -22.03 7.94 9.36
C ASN A 23 -23.34 8.23 8.60
N ASP A 24 -23.85 9.46 8.69
CA ASP A 24 -25.01 9.91 7.92
C ASP A 24 -24.71 9.92 6.41
N LEU A 25 -23.58 10.49 6.00
CA LEU A 25 -23.12 10.44 4.60
C LEU A 25 -22.99 9.02 4.07
N PHE A 26 -22.43 8.12 4.89
CA PHE A 26 -22.27 6.72 4.51
C PHE A 26 -23.61 6.03 4.32
N THR A 27 -24.54 6.26 5.24
CA THR A 27 -25.90 5.71 5.17
C THR A 27 -26.63 6.21 3.92
N LYS A 28 -26.57 7.52 3.66
CA LYS A 28 -27.15 8.14 2.45
C LYS A 28 -26.52 7.60 1.16
N ALA A 29 -25.21 7.44 1.14
CA ALA A 29 -24.51 6.89 -0.01
C ALA A 29 -24.96 5.45 -0.29
N THR A 30 -25.08 4.62 0.75
CA THR A 30 -25.58 3.24 0.64
C THR A 30 -27.03 3.21 0.19
N GLU A 31 -27.87 4.14 0.65
CA GLU A 31 -29.26 4.25 0.18
C GLU A 31 -29.33 4.62 -1.31
N HIS A 32 -28.58 5.63 -1.75
CA HIS A 32 -28.46 5.97 -3.16
C HIS A 32 -27.93 4.79 -3.99
N TYR A 33 -26.95 4.05 -3.48
CA TYR A 33 -26.45 2.84 -4.14
C TYR A 33 -27.55 1.78 -4.32
N ASN A 34 -28.32 1.51 -3.26
CA ASN A 34 -29.42 0.55 -3.31
C ASN A 34 -30.56 0.98 -4.25
N GLN A 35 -30.73 2.29 -4.43
CA GLN A 35 -31.68 2.88 -5.39
C GLN A 35 -31.13 2.91 -6.84
N GLY A 36 -29.87 2.48 -7.07
CA GLY A 36 -29.21 2.54 -8.38
C GLY A 36 -28.68 3.91 -8.76
N GLU A 37 -28.71 4.89 -7.85
CA GLU A 37 -28.24 6.26 -8.04
C GLU A 37 -26.72 6.38 -7.79
N PHE A 38 -25.93 5.60 -8.52
CA PHE A 38 -24.50 5.40 -8.24
C PHE A 38 -23.66 6.70 -8.24
N SER A 39 -23.97 7.66 -9.11
CA SER A 39 -23.26 8.95 -9.13
C SER A 39 -23.46 9.74 -7.82
N LYS A 40 -24.68 9.76 -7.28
CA LYS A 40 -24.96 10.41 -5.99
C LYS A 40 -24.33 9.66 -4.82
N ALA A 41 -24.28 8.33 -4.89
CA ALA A 41 -23.56 7.52 -3.90
C ALA A 41 -22.07 7.88 -3.88
N ILE A 42 -21.44 8.00 -5.06
CA ILE A 42 -20.04 8.44 -5.19
C ILE A 42 -19.84 9.82 -4.58
N GLU A 43 -20.70 10.80 -4.89
CA GLU A 43 -20.57 12.15 -4.32
C GLU A 43 -20.56 12.15 -2.78
N ASN A 44 -21.46 11.38 -2.15
CA ASN A 44 -21.51 11.26 -0.70
C ASN A 44 -20.28 10.51 -0.14
N TYR A 45 -19.86 9.41 -0.76
CA TYR A 45 -18.65 8.69 -0.34
C TYR A 45 -17.37 9.53 -0.51
N GLU A 46 -17.25 10.31 -1.57
CA GLU A 46 -16.12 11.23 -1.78
C GLU A 46 -16.09 12.37 -0.75
N GLN A 47 -17.25 12.81 -0.24
CA GLN A 47 -17.26 13.76 0.88
C GLN A 47 -16.65 13.15 2.15
N ILE A 48 -16.87 11.86 2.41
CA ILE A 48 -16.24 11.15 3.53
C ILE A 48 -14.71 11.11 3.35
N LEU A 49 -14.24 10.85 2.12
CA LEU A 49 -12.81 10.92 1.79
C LEU A 49 -12.23 12.33 1.97
N LYS A 50 -12.96 13.38 1.55
CA LYS A 50 -12.55 14.78 1.76
C LYS A 50 -12.42 15.15 3.25
N ASN A 51 -13.16 14.47 4.12
CA ASN A 51 -13.05 14.60 5.57
C ASN A 51 -11.85 13.80 6.17
N GLY A 52 -10.99 13.23 5.33
CA GLY A 52 -9.81 12.45 5.74
C GLY A 52 -10.14 11.10 6.37
N LYS A 53 -11.35 10.58 6.11
CA LYS A 53 -11.76 9.27 6.61
C LYS A 53 -11.58 8.22 5.53
N HIS A 54 -10.84 7.18 5.86
CA HIS A 54 -10.49 6.09 4.96
C HIS A 54 -10.85 4.77 5.64
N SER A 55 -11.52 3.88 4.91
CA SER A 55 -11.81 2.52 5.36
C SER A 55 -11.87 1.59 4.15
N SER A 56 -11.65 0.30 4.39
CA SER A 56 -11.76 -0.73 3.36
C SER A 56 -13.17 -0.72 2.74
N GLU A 57 -14.19 -0.66 3.59
CA GLU A 57 -15.60 -0.63 3.20
C GLU A 57 -15.96 0.58 2.32
N LEU A 58 -15.47 1.77 2.67
CA LEU A 58 -15.69 2.99 1.87
C LEU A 58 -15.10 2.85 0.47
N TYR A 59 -13.88 2.34 0.37
CA TYR A 59 -13.23 2.11 -0.92
C TYR A 59 -13.92 0.98 -1.70
N PHE A 60 -14.31 -0.09 -1.04
CA PHE A 60 -15.06 -1.17 -1.69
C PHE A 60 -16.38 -0.65 -2.30
N ASN A 61 -17.14 0.15 -1.57
CA ASN A 61 -18.39 0.72 -2.06
C ASN A 61 -18.20 1.73 -3.20
N LEU A 62 -17.15 2.57 -3.14
CA LEU A 62 -16.76 3.41 -4.27
C LEU A 62 -16.40 2.57 -5.51
N GLY A 63 -15.64 1.48 -5.31
CA GLY A 63 -15.30 0.52 -6.35
C GLY A 63 -16.53 -0.09 -7.00
N ASN A 64 -17.51 -0.50 -6.20
CA ASN A 64 -18.81 -1.03 -6.65
C ASN A 64 -19.61 0.01 -7.44
N CYS A 65 -19.69 1.26 -6.97
CA CYS A 65 -20.39 2.33 -7.69
C CYS A 65 -19.77 2.57 -9.08
N HIS A 66 -18.44 2.69 -9.14
CA HIS A 66 -17.72 2.88 -10.40
C HIS A 66 -17.84 1.66 -11.32
N TYR A 67 -17.84 0.44 -10.77
CA TYR A 67 -18.08 -0.78 -11.53
C TYR A 67 -19.45 -0.74 -12.21
N LYS A 68 -20.51 -0.38 -11.47
CA LYS A 68 -21.87 -0.27 -12.00
C LYS A 68 -22.03 0.82 -13.08
N LEU A 69 -21.17 1.83 -13.06
CA LEU A 69 -21.09 2.88 -14.08
C LEU A 69 -20.14 2.54 -15.25
N ASN A 70 -19.58 1.31 -15.30
CA ASN A 70 -18.56 0.90 -16.27
C ASN A 70 -17.31 1.81 -16.28
N ALA A 71 -17.00 2.44 -15.15
CA ALA A 71 -15.79 3.22 -14.96
C ALA A 71 -14.65 2.31 -14.48
N ILE A 72 -14.01 1.61 -15.43
CA ILE A 72 -13.04 0.53 -15.18
C ILE A 72 -11.85 1.02 -14.33
N GLY A 73 -11.20 2.13 -14.74
CA GLY A 73 -10.05 2.69 -14.02
C GLY A 73 -10.34 3.02 -12.56
N PRO A 74 -11.34 3.88 -12.28
CA PRO A 74 -11.75 4.19 -10.91
C PRO A 74 -12.20 2.96 -10.10
N SER A 75 -12.92 2.01 -10.71
CA SER A 75 -13.37 0.80 -10.03
C SER A 75 -12.18 -0.03 -9.51
N ILE A 76 -11.23 -0.35 -10.38
CA ILE A 76 -10.01 -1.09 -10.04
C ILE A 76 -9.21 -0.32 -8.98
N TYR A 77 -9.06 0.99 -9.13
CA TYR A 77 -8.34 1.83 -8.18
C TYR A 77 -8.90 1.74 -6.76
N TYR A 78 -10.21 1.83 -6.61
CA TYR A 78 -10.82 1.79 -5.29
C TYR A 78 -10.83 0.37 -4.68
N TYR A 79 -11.03 -0.69 -5.47
CA TYR A 79 -10.85 -2.05 -4.95
C TYR A 79 -9.41 -2.33 -4.51
N GLU A 80 -8.42 -1.91 -5.29
CA GLU A 80 -6.99 -2.04 -4.93
C GLU A 80 -6.68 -1.26 -3.65
N LYS A 81 -7.24 -0.05 -3.47
CA LYS A 81 -7.13 0.68 -2.20
C LYS A 81 -7.80 -0.04 -1.03
N ALA A 82 -8.96 -0.67 -1.25
CA ALA A 82 -9.62 -1.45 -0.22
C ALA A 82 -8.73 -2.64 0.22
N LEU A 83 -8.08 -3.33 -0.73
CA LEU A 83 -7.11 -4.40 -0.43
C LEU A 83 -5.86 -3.92 0.31
N LEU A 84 -5.45 -2.65 0.19
CA LEU A 84 -4.37 -2.14 1.05
C LEU A 84 -4.75 -2.15 2.54
N LEU A 85 -6.04 -2.03 2.85
CA LEU A 85 -6.57 -2.04 4.22
C LEU A 85 -7.10 -3.42 4.65
N SER A 86 -7.50 -4.27 3.69
CA SER A 86 -7.99 -5.63 3.93
C SER A 86 -7.43 -6.60 2.87
N PRO A 87 -6.15 -7.00 2.96
CA PRO A 87 -5.45 -7.69 1.86
C PRO A 87 -6.00 -9.05 1.45
N ASN A 88 -6.72 -9.73 2.34
CA ASN A 88 -7.22 -11.10 2.14
C ASN A 88 -8.75 -11.17 2.08
N ASP A 89 -9.41 -10.03 1.87
CA ASP A 89 -10.86 -9.99 1.74
C ASP A 89 -11.29 -10.63 0.41
N SER A 90 -11.98 -11.76 0.50
CA SER A 90 -12.37 -12.55 -0.67
C SER A 90 -13.41 -11.83 -1.54
N GLU A 91 -14.27 -11.00 -0.96
CA GLU A 91 -15.28 -10.25 -1.69
C GLU A 91 -14.62 -9.16 -2.54
N ILE A 92 -13.68 -8.41 -1.94
CA ILE A 92 -12.92 -7.38 -2.65
C ILE A 92 -12.09 -8.02 -3.77
N LEU A 93 -11.41 -9.15 -3.51
CA LEU A 93 -10.62 -9.87 -4.52
C LEU A 93 -11.48 -10.33 -5.70
N ASN A 94 -12.67 -10.88 -5.44
CA ASN A 94 -13.58 -11.32 -6.49
C ASN A 94 -14.08 -10.14 -7.35
N ASN A 95 -14.50 -9.05 -6.71
CA ASN A 95 -15.00 -7.87 -7.43
C ASN A 95 -13.90 -7.15 -8.21
N LEU A 96 -12.68 -7.10 -7.66
CA LEU A 96 -11.51 -6.65 -8.40
C LEU A 96 -11.26 -7.52 -9.64
N GLY A 97 -11.37 -8.84 -9.52
CA GLY A 97 -11.25 -9.77 -10.65
C GLY A 97 -12.26 -9.48 -11.75
N TYR A 98 -13.53 -9.24 -11.40
CA TYR A 98 -14.54 -8.83 -12.38
C TYR A 98 -14.19 -7.50 -13.07
N ALA A 99 -13.76 -6.50 -12.31
CA ALA A 99 -13.35 -5.22 -12.88
C ALA A 99 -12.11 -5.35 -13.78
N GLN A 100 -11.14 -6.19 -13.41
CA GLN A 100 -9.94 -6.46 -14.21
C GLN A 100 -10.28 -7.16 -15.54
N ASN A 101 -11.29 -8.04 -15.56
CA ASN A 101 -11.74 -8.69 -16.78
C ASN A 101 -12.43 -7.74 -17.77
N MET A 102 -12.84 -6.55 -17.34
CA MET A 102 -13.39 -5.52 -18.23
C MET A 102 -12.30 -4.70 -18.93
N ARG A 103 -11.03 -4.87 -18.55
CA ARG A 103 -9.91 -4.08 -19.08
C ARG A 103 -9.57 -4.52 -20.51
N LEU A 104 -9.17 -3.56 -21.34
CA LEU A 104 -8.69 -3.82 -22.70
C LEU A 104 -7.28 -4.44 -22.71
N ASP A 105 -6.44 -4.04 -21.76
CA ASP A 105 -5.05 -4.50 -21.67
C ASP A 105 -4.94 -5.87 -20.99
N ALA A 106 -4.50 -6.87 -21.76
CA ALA A 106 -4.07 -8.17 -21.26
C ALA A 106 -2.53 -8.19 -21.13
N ILE A 107 -2.03 -7.78 -19.96
CA ILE A 107 -0.58 -7.75 -19.66
C ILE A 107 -0.25 -8.95 -18.76
N ASP A 108 0.53 -9.87 -19.31
CA ASP A 108 1.03 -11.01 -18.56
C ASP A 108 2.12 -10.57 -17.57
N LYS A 109 2.09 -11.17 -16.38
CA LYS A 109 3.14 -10.94 -15.38
C LYS A 109 4.41 -11.64 -15.84
N LEU A 110 5.55 -10.97 -15.72
CA LEU A 110 6.84 -11.60 -15.94
C LEU A 110 6.97 -12.88 -15.11
N PRO A 111 7.35 -14.01 -15.74
CA PRO A 111 7.64 -15.21 -15.00
C PRO A 111 8.83 -14.93 -14.07
N LYS A 112 8.60 -15.08 -12.77
CA LYS A 112 9.66 -14.97 -11.78
C LYS A 112 10.39 -16.31 -11.72
N THR A 113 11.73 -16.28 -11.77
CA THR A 113 12.56 -17.47 -11.53
C THR A 113 12.30 -18.02 -10.12
N GLU A 114 12.52 -19.31 -9.92
CA GLU A 114 12.35 -19.94 -8.59
C GLU A 114 13.21 -19.25 -7.52
N ILE A 115 14.42 -18.83 -7.89
CA ILE A 115 15.32 -18.08 -7.01
C ILE A 115 14.72 -16.72 -6.63
N ALA A 116 14.14 -16.00 -7.60
CA ALA A 116 13.50 -14.71 -7.33
C ALA A 116 12.24 -14.87 -6.45
N GLN A 117 11.48 -15.94 -6.65
CA GLN A 117 10.34 -16.26 -5.80
C GLN A 117 10.79 -16.57 -4.38
N ALA A 118 11.74 -17.48 -4.19
CA ALA A 118 12.31 -17.83 -2.89
C ALA A 118 12.89 -16.60 -2.16
N TYR A 119 13.63 -15.75 -2.87
CA TYR A 119 14.10 -14.46 -2.35
C TYR A 119 12.94 -13.59 -1.85
N SER A 120 11.92 -13.37 -2.68
CA SER A 120 10.79 -12.52 -2.30
C SER A 120 9.99 -13.10 -1.13
N SER A 121 9.82 -14.42 -1.05
CA SER A 121 9.15 -15.08 0.07
C SER A 121 9.93 -14.93 1.39
N LEU A 122 11.25 -15.00 1.34
CA LEU A 122 12.10 -14.83 2.52
C LEU A 122 12.09 -13.37 3.01
N VAL A 123 12.27 -12.41 2.10
CA VAL A 123 12.29 -10.98 2.43
C VAL A 123 10.93 -10.52 2.96
N ASN A 124 9.83 -10.98 2.35
CA ASN A 124 8.47 -10.61 2.74
C ASN A 124 7.88 -11.46 3.88
N LEU A 125 8.67 -12.33 4.52
CA LEU A 125 8.22 -13.13 5.66
C LEU A 125 7.83 -12.23 6.86
N LEU A 126 8.58 -11.15 7.06
CA LEU A 126 8.31 -10.12 8.07
C LEU A 126 8.33 -8.73 7.41
N SER A 127 7.66 -7.76 8.03
CA SER A 127 7.81 -6.35 7.66
C SER A 127 9.21 -5.81 8.02
N PHE A 128 9.65 -4.71 7.41
CA PHE A 128 10.91 -4.07 7.79
C PHE A 128 10.95 -3.72 9.29
N ASP A 129 9.82 -3.27 9.87
CA ASP A 129 9.71 -2.98 11.30
C ASP A 129 9.90 -4.24 12.14
N GLN A 130 9.27 -5.36 11.75
CA GLN A 130 9.39 -6.63 12.45
C GLN A 130 10.82 -7.20 12.39
N TRP A 131 11.47 -7.09 11.24
CA TRP A 131 12.90 -7.41 11.10
C TRP A 131 13.77 -6.53 12.00
N ALA A 132 13.49 -5.22 12.06
CA ALA A 132 14.21 -4.28 12.91
C ALA A 132 14.02 -4.59 14.40
N TYR A 133 12.80 -4.84 14.86
CA TYR A 133 12.53 -5.25 16.25
C TYR A 133 13.23 -6.56 16.61
N SER A 134 13.20 -7.54 15.71
CA SER A 134 13.91 -8.82 15.89
C SER A 134 15.41 -8.60 16.05
N SER A 135 16.01 -7.72 15.24
CA SER A 135 17.42 -7.34 15.38
C SER A 135 17.72 -6.73 16.74
N VAL A 136 16.89 -5.81 17.23
CA VAL A 136 17.10 -5.18 18.55
C VAL A 136 17.06 -6.23 19.66
N VAL A 137 16.09 -7.15 19.63
CA VAL A 137 16.00 -8.25 20.60
C VAL A 137 17.25 -9.13 20.55
N LEU A 138 17.74 -9.48 19.36
CA LEU A 138 18.94 -10.30 19.19
C LEU A 138 20.22 -9.60 19.66
N VAL A 139 20.31 -8.29 19.53
CA VAL A 139 21.42 -7.50 20.12
C VAL A 139 21.35 -7.53 21.65
N VAL A 140 20.17 -7.40 22.24
CA VAL A 140 20.00 -7.52 23.71
C VAL A 140 20.39 -8.92 24.18
N LEU A 141 19.96 -9.97 23.48
CA LEU A 141 20.35 -11.35 23.78
C LEU A 141 21.85 -11.58 23.64
N PHE A 142 22.51 -10.96 22.66
CA PHE A 142 23.96 -10.96 22.55
C PHE A 142 24.62 -10.37 23.80
N VAL A 143 24.18 -9.17 24.23
CA VAL A 143 24.73 -8.51 25.43
C VAL A 143 24.52 -9.37 26.67
N LEU A 144 23.31 -9.91 26.88
CA LEU A 144 23.00 -10.76 28.04
C LEU A 144 23.79 -12.07 28.03
N GLY A 145 23.93 -12.72 26.88
CA GLY A 145 24.73 -13.93 26.72
C GLY A 145 26.21 -13.67 26.97
N TYR A 146 26.73 -12.53 26.49
CA TYR A 146 28.11 -12.11 26.73
C TYR A 146 28.37 -11.76 28.22
N LEU A 147 27.42 -11.11 28.89
CA LEU A 147 27.50 -10.87 30.33
C LEU A 147 27.47 -12.18 31.12
N THR A 148 26.59 -13.11 30.74
CA THR A 148 26.48 -14.43 31.38
C THR A 148 27.77 -15.23 31.22
N TYR A 149 28.42 -15.15 30.05
CA TYR A 149 29.75 -15.72 29.85
C TYR A 149 30.77 -15.23 30.88
N PHE A 150 30.73 -13.97 31.30
CA PHE A 150 31.65 -13.43 32.30
C PHE A 150 31.43 -14.02 33.71
N PHE A 151 30.17 -14.24 34.10
CA PHE A 151 29.82 -14.72 35.45
C PHE A 151 29.93 -16.25 35.62
N LEU A 152 29.87 -17.01 34.54
CA LEU A 152 29.94 -18.48 34.60
C LEU A 152 31.37 -18.98 34.93
N ARG A 153 31.46 -19.99 35.81
CA ARG A 153 32.73 -20.65 36.19
C ARG A 153 33.00 -21.92 35.38
N ASN A 154 31.96 -22.66 35.04
CA ASN A 154 32.07 -23.94 34.34
C ASN A 154 32.42 -23.73 32.86
N ALA A 155 33.46 -24.42 32.36
CA ALA A 155 33.95 -24.27 31.00
C ALA A 155 32.89 -24.54 29.91
N ASN A 156 32.09 -25.60 30.08
CA ASN A 156 31.05 -25.98 29.11
C ASN A 156 29.94 -24.92 29.03
N GLN A 157 29.49 -24.38 30.17
CA GLN A 157 28.45 -23.34 30.20
C GLN A 157 28.97 -22.03 29.59
N LYS A 158 30.24 -21.66 29.86
CA LYS A 158 30.88 -20.50 29.21
C LYS A 158 30.93 -20.65 27.70
N ARG A 159 31.31 -21.82 27.20
CA ARG A 159 31.35 -22.09 25.75
C ARG A 159 29.97 -21.94 25.12
N ILE A 160 28.92 -22.47 25.74
CA ILE A 160 27.55 -22.34 25.24
C ILE A 160 27.11 -20.85 25.24
N ALA A 161 27.36 -20.12 26.33
CA ALA A 161 27.00 -18.70 26.43
C ALA A 161 27.71 -17.84 25.38
N PHE A 162 29.01 -18.10 25.14
CA PHE A 162 29.80 -17.40 24.13
C PHE A 162 29.35 -17.74 22.69
N ILE A 163 29.13 -19.02 22.38
CA ILE A 163 28.65 -19.43 21.06
C ILE A 163 27.25 -18.85 20.82
N GLY A 164 26.36 -18.94 21.81
CA GLY A 164 25.01 -18.40 21.74
C GLY A 164 24.98 -16.89 21.53
N SER A 165 25.86 -16.13 22.21
CA SER A 165 25.95 -14.69 22.01
C SER A 165 26.44 -14.34 20.61
N ILE A 166 27.51 -14.97 20.12
CA ILE A 166 28.02 -14.78 18.75
C ILE A 166 26.94 -15.13 17.71
N PHE A 167 26.21 -16.24 17.91
CA PHE A 167 25.10 -16.63 17.04
C PHE A 167 23.98 -15.58 17.04
N SER A 168 23.60 -15.08 18.22
CA SER A 168 22.60 -14.01 18.35
C SER A 168 23.03 -12.74 17.62
N LEU A 169 24.31 -12.37 17.71
CA LEU A 169 24.86 -11.22 16.99
C LEU A 169 24.80 -11.43 15.47
N ALA A 170 25.22 -12.61 14.99
CA ALA A 170 25.19 -12.94 13.56
C ALA A 170 23.77 -12.98 12.99
N LEU A 171 22.79 -13.48 13.76
CA LEU A 171 21.39 -13.45 13.36
C LEU A 171 20.85 -12.01 13.40
N GLY A 172 21.26 -11.20 14.37
CA GLY A 172 20.89 -9.79 14.46
C GLY A 172 21.36 -8.99 13.26
N THR A 173 22.61 -9.16 12.82
CA THR A 173 23.12 -8.49 11.60
C THR A 173 22.38 -8.94 10.35
N LEU A 174 22.00 -10.22 10.25
CA LEU A 174 21.15 -10.72 9.17
C LEU A 174 19.77 -10.07 9.19
N CYS A 175 19.15 -9.90 10.36
CA CYS A 175 17.87 -9.20 10.50
C CYS A 175 17.97 -7.74 10.05
N VAL A 176 19.06 -7.02 10.36
CA VAL A 176 19.30 -5.66 9.84
C VAL A 176 19.38 -5.66 8.32
N LEU A 177 20.12 -6.60 7.74
CA LEU A 177 20.22 -6.73 6.28
C LEU A 177 18.84 -7.00 5.65
N MET A 178 18.06 -7.90 6.23
CA MET A 178 16.70 -8.19 5.74
C MET A 178 15.78 -6.97 5.86
N ALA A 179 15.84 -6.23 6.97
CA ALA A 179 15.08 -4.99 7.13
C ALA A 179 15.43 -3.97 6.03
N TYR A 180 16.73 -3.82 5.71
CA TYR A 180 17.19 -2.94 4.65
C TYR A 180 16.69 -3.37 3.26
N LEU A 181 16.82 -4.67 2.93
CA LEU A 181 16.37 -5.20 1.64
C LEU A 181 14.84 -5.05 1.47
N GLN A 182 14.07 -5.35 2.52
CA GLN A 182 12.62 -5.23 2.55
C GLN A 182 12.20 -3.74 2.41
N TYR A 183 12.89 -2.84 3.10
CA TYR A 183 12.63 -1.40 3.01
C TYR A 183 12.89 -0.86 1.58
N GLN A 184 13.95 -1.31 0.93
CA GLN A 184 14.23 -0.95 -0.47
C GLN A 184 13.13 -1.45 -1.41
N GLU A 185 12.65 -2.68 -1.22
CA GLU A 185 11.53 -3.22 -2.00
C GLU A 185 10.25 -2.40 -1.76
N PHE A 186 9.93 -2.09 -0.51
CA PHE A 186 8.77 -1.27 -0.15
C PHE A 186 8.83 0.14 -0.77
N LYS A 187 10.00 0.78 -0.76
CA LYS A 187 10.22 2.11 -1.33
C LYS A 187 10.09 2.11 -2.85
N ASN A 188 10.64 1.10 -3.51
CA ASN A 188 10.59 0.98 -4.98
C ASN A 188 9.21 0.52 -5.49
N PHE A 189 8.41 -0.10 -4.62
CA PHE A 189 7.04 -0.49 -4.93
C PHE A 189 6.08 0.66 -4.69
N ASN A 190 5.82 1.48 -5.72
CA ASN A 190 4.86 2.57 -5.70
C ASN A 190 3.77 2.34 -6.76
N PRO A 191 2.78 1.47 -6.47
CA PRO A 191 1.81 1.06 -7.46
C PRO A 191 0.77 2.17 -7.71
N ALA A 192 0.33 2.25 -8.95
CA ALA A 192 -0.63 3.24 -9.46
C ALA A 192 -1.57 2.61 -10.48
N ILE A 193 -2.72 3.23 -10.70
CA ILE A 193 -3.69 2.82 -11.72
C ILE A 193 -3.81 3.93 -12.77
N VAL A 194 -3.84 3.53 -14.05
CA VAL A 194 -4.13 4.43 -15.17
C VAL A 194 -5.61 4.82 -15.16
N PHE A 195 -5.91 6.12 -15.22
CA PHE A 195 -7.28 6.66 -15.22
C PHE A 195 -7.74 7.14 -16.60
N SER A 196 -6.82 7.47 -17.49
CA SER A 196 -7.14 7.91 -18.85
C SER A 196 -7.56 6.72 -19.71
N LYS A 197 -8.56 6.93 -20.57
CA LYS A 197 -9.11 5.87 -21.45
C LYS A 197 -8.04 5.19 -22.27
N GLU A 198 -7.15 5.98 -22.86
CA GLU A 198 -5.96 5.55 -23.56
C GLU A 198 -4.84 6.54 -23.25
N VAL A 199 -3.63 6.05 -23.05
CA VAL A 199 -2.43 6.86 -22.84
C VAL A 199 -1.25 6.25 -23.61
N LYS A 200 -0.56 7.11 -24.35
CA LYS A 200 0.67 6.75 -25.07
C LYS A 200 1.84 6.81 -24.10
N ILE A 201 2.66 5.77 -24.10
CA ILE A 201 3.85 5.65 -23.27
C ILE A 201 5.07 5.92 -24.14
N SER A 202 5.88 6.90 -23.74
CA SER A 202 7.02 7.37 -24.51
C SER A 202 8.35 6.86 -23.97
N SER A 203 9.38 6.84 -24.82
CA SER A 203 10.75 6.45 -24.41
C SER A 203 11.44 7.47 -23.51
N GLU A 204 11.09 8.75 -23.64
CA GLU A 204 11.67 9.86 -22.90
C GLU A 204 10.58 10.78 -22.32
N PRO A 205 10.89 11.59 -21.28
CA PRO A 205 9.94 12.52 -20.68
C PRO A 205 9.76 13.80 -21.51
N ASN A 206 9.41 13.65 -22.79
CA ASN A 206 9.14 14.77 -23.69
C ASN A 206 8.06 14.41 -24.73
N ASP A 207 7.33 15.42 -25.21
CA ASP A 207 6.19 15.22 -26.12
C ASP A 207 6.60 14.77 -27.55
N ASN A 208 7.87 14.91 -27.92
CA ASN A 208 8.38 14.59 -29.27
C ASN A 208 9.04 13.20 -29.35
N SER A 209 9.12 12.48 -28.24
CA SER A 209 9.79 11.19 -28.17
C SER A 209 8.95 10.07 -28.76
N GLU A 210 9.64 9.00 -29.15
CA GLU A 210 8.99 7.83 -29.74
C GLU A 210 8.04 7.16 -28.75
N VAL A 211 6.85 6.81 -29.24
CA VAL A 211 5.85 6.06 -28.48
C VAL A 211 6.20 4.58 -28.56
N ILE A 212 6.42 3.96 -27.41
CA ILE A 212 6.80 2.54 -27.31
C ILE A 212 5.55 1.65 -27.35
N PHE A 213 4.53 1.99 -26.57
CA PHE A 213 3.27 1.28 -26.49
C PHE A 213 2.17 2.19 -25.94
N SER A 214 0.92 1.74 -25.96
CA SER A 214 -0.22 2.41 -25.31
C SER A 214 -0.78 1.57 -24.17
N LEU A 215 -1.32 2.24 -23.16
CA LEU A 215 -2.05 1.64 -22.05
C LEU A 215 -3.45 2.23 -21.97
N HIS A 216 -4.37 1.48 -21.36
CA HIS A 216 -5.74 1.88 -21.14
C HIS A 216 -6.06 2.00 -19.65
N GLU A 217 -7.23 2.59 -19.35
CA GLU A 217 -7.70 2.75 -17.98
C GLU A 217 -7.74 1.41 -17.23
N GLY A 218 -7.47 1.44 -15.92
CA GLY A 218 -7.49 0.25 -15.09
C GLY A 218 -6.22 -0.59 -15.15
N THR A 219 -5.26 -0.23 -16.01
CA THR A 219 -3.94 -0.88 -16.02
C THR A 219 -3.16 -0.48 -14.79
N LYS A 220 -2.65 -1.49 -14.09
CA LYS A 220 -1.80 -1.33 -12.91
C LYS A 220 -0.35 -1.18 -13.33
N VAL A 221 0.28 -0.11 -12.84
CA VAL A 221 1.66 0.23 -13.15
C VAL A 221 2.42 0.48 -11.85
N ASN A 222 3.74 0.35 -11.88
CA ASN A 222 4.61 0.75 -10.77
C ASN A 222 5.36 2.02 -11.16
N VAL A 223 5.19 3.10 -10.41
CA VAL A 223 5.93 4.36 -10.63
C VAL A 223 7.34 4.19 -10.07
N MET A 224 8.34 4.35 -10.94
CA MET A 224 9.75 4.20 -10.62
C MET A 224 10.43 5.52 -10.29
N ASP A 225 10.09 6.57 -11.03
CA ASP A 225 10.71 7.88 -10.94
C ASP A 225 9.73 8.96 -11.42
N GLN A 226 9.95 10.20 -11.01
CA GLN A 226 9.13 11.35 -11.39
C GLN A 226 10.01 12.54 -11.77
N LEU A 227 9.75 13.12 -12.94
CA LEU A 227 10.46 14.29 -13.45
C LEU A 227 9.44 15.31 -13.94
N ASN A 228 9.29 16.42 -13.19
CA ASN A 228 8.29 17.46 -13.47
C ASN A 228 6.88 16.86 -13.63
N GLU A 229 6.30 16.95 -14.82
CA GLU A 229 4.96 16.43 -15.15
C GLU A 229 4.97 14.96 -15.63
N TRP A 230 6.13 14.31 -15.66
CA TRP A 230 6.30 12.95 -16.17
C TRP A 230 6.60 11.96 -15.07
N SER A 231 6.02 10.77 -15.18
CA SER A 231 6.30 9.62 -14.34
C SER A 231 6.88 8.51 -15.20
N LYS A 232 8.04 7.98 -14.78
CA LYS A 232 8.58 6.75 -15.33
C LYS A 232 7.86 5.58 -14.69
N ILE A 233 7.27 4.73 -15.49
CA ILE A 233 6.48 3.59 -15.05
C ILE A 233 7.08 2.27 -15.52
N ARG A 234 6.76 1.21 -14.78
CA ARG A 234 7.00 -0.19 -15.16
C ARG A 234 5.70 -0.97 -15.11
N ILE A 235 5.40 -1.71 -16.17
CA ILE A 235 4.23 -2.60 -16.22
C ILE A 235 4.61 -4.04 -15.84
N ALA A 236 3.62 -4.92 -15.73
CA ALA A 236 3.79 -6.27 -15.19
C ALA A 236 4.68 -7.19 -16.05
N ASP A 237 4.78 -6.92 -17.35
CA ASP A 237 5.66 -7.62 -18.30
C ASP A 237 7.11 -7.08 -18.28
N GLY A 238 7.40 -6.09 -17.42
CA GLY A 238 8.71 -5.49 -17.24
C GLY A 238 9.05 -4.33 -18.17
N GLN A 239 8.23 -4.04 -19.18
CA GLN A 239 8.44 -2.87 -20.03
C GLN A 239 8.36 -1.59 -19.19
N THR A 240 9.14 -0.59 -19.61
CA THR A 240 9.21 0.71 -18.96
C THR A 240 9.03 1.83 -19.96
N GLY A 241 8.47 2.94 -19.51
CA GLY A 241 8.41 4.16 -20.28
C GLY A 241 7.88 5.32 -19.46
N TRP A 242 7.64 6.45 -20.12
CA TRP A 242 7.23 7.69 -19.51
C TRP A 242 5.81 8.06 -19.90
N MET A 243 5.07 8.60 -18.93
CA MET A 243 3.73 9.13 -19.15
C MET A 243 3.48 10.34 -18.27
N LYS A 244 2.52 11.20 -18.65
CA LYS A 244 2.16 12.37 -17.84
C LYS A 244 1.46 11.96 -16.53
N ASN A 245 1.78 12.66 -15.45
CA ASN A 245 1.34 12.36 -14.08
C ASN A 245 -0.18 12.40 -13.91
N ASN A 246 -0.88 13.24 -14.67
CA ASN A 246 -2.34 13.39 -14.61
C ASN A 246 -3.11 12.14 -15.07
N ASN A 247 -2.46 11.22 -15.79
CA ASN A 247 -3.07 10.01 -16.31
C ASN A 247 -3.09 8.86 -15.29
N ILE A 248 -2.44 9.00 -14.13
CA ILE A 248 -2.32 7.96 -13.11
C ILE A 248 -2.73 8.45 -11.74
N LYS A 249 -3.19 7.53 -10.88
CA LYS A 249 -3.35 7.78 -9.44
C LYS A 249 -2.60 6.73 -8.64
N LEU A 250 -1.80 7.20 -7.68
CA LEU A 250 -1.05 6.36 -6.75
C LEU A 250 -2.00 5.64 -5.79
N LEU A 251 -1.75 4.37 -5.51
CA LEU A 251 -2.56 3.60 -4.55
C LEU A 251 -2.18 3.90 -3.09
N LYS A 252 -0.88 4.17 -2.83
CA LYS A 252 -0.33 4.41 -1.50
C LYS A 252 -0.62 5.82 -0.94
N SER A 253 -1.29 6.70 -1.69
CA SER A 253 -1.73 8.01 -1.20
C SER A 253 -3.13 7.90 -0.59
N PHE A 254 -3.28 8.03 0.72
CA PHE A 254 -4.58 8.02 1.39
C PHE A 254 -5.21 9.41 1.43
#